data_AF-A0A671TGJ8-F1
#
_entry.id   AF-A0A671TGJ8-F1
#
_cell.length_a   1.000
_cell.length_b   1.000
_cell.length_c   1.000
_cell.angle_alpha   90.00
_cell.angle_beta   90.00
_cell.angle_gamma   90.00
#
_symmetry.space_group_name_H-M   'P 1'
#
loop_
_entity.id
_entity.type
_entity.pdbx_description
1 polymer ?
#
loop_
_entity_poly.entity_id
_entity_poly.type
_entity_poly.pdbx_seq_one_letter_code
_entity_poly.pdbx_strand_id
1 'polypeptide(L)'
;GFWSWKGKTCKKVCVCVCVCLCVCVSTAVPCVPAGVFCCPLVVTMRPVPAAMLDATVEVTHLNPLAHGAPVHIGDPALLGIPDLSRPDYGDGVELQPGDVPVFWACGVTAIEAILSSKPSLAFSHSPGCMFLTDVPDSSSPPPSDTVHSPTSDHSLDLIPRSFLLSQNPLLYSLASQRAIERIRQLETIIGEDPGQRGIRALFLQDELLRSCLSLSHAVSVAITTGFPTHYQHSPPDETDGPPGAIAMATMLLSLGKQVTMVTDKRGLDMNRAIIDEAVRTGVLKTAVPLVTFEDGGPDSALHFLCHHGDRSKPRYDHLVAIERSGRAGDGNYYNMRGINIKHLVDPIDDLFIAAQEIPGISTTGIGDGGNELGMGKLKEKVSTLMPKGSLIACDVPADFAVTAGVSNWGGYAVACGLYLLHTCPAHQRYLRRGLGAEQGAPRDQLQDWTANLPSVEKEESILSTLVSFGIRSGKTGNLAMEVDGLTFHPTHSDIISRLLEVTRGSNYC
;
A
#
# COMPACT_ATOMS: atom_id res chain seq x y z
N GLY A 1 20.11 -31.59 -47.43
CA GLY A 1 21.01 -32.75 -47.34
C GLY A 1 21.67 -32.76 -45.99
N PHE A 2 21.52 -33.85 -45.26
CA PHE A 2 22.09 -34.16 -43.94
C PHE A 2 23.60 -33.86 -43.85
N TRP A 3 24.04 -33.21 -42.77
CA TRP A 3 25.31 -33.54 -42.10
C TRP A 3 25.13 -33.41 -40.58
N SER A 4 25.19 -34.56 -39.91
CA SER A 4 25.19 -34.73 -38.46
C SER A 4 26.62 -34.68 -37.95
N TRP A 5 26.88 -33.89 -36.91
CA TRP A 5 28.09 -34.04 -36.10
C TRP A 5 27.68 -34.31 -34.65
N LYS A 6 27.75 -35.59 -34.26
CA LYS A 6 27.61 -36.03 -32.86
C LYS A 6 28.94 -35.84 -32.15
N GLY A 7 28.88 -35.18 -30.98
CA GLY A 7 29.73 -35.50 -29.85
C GLY A 7 30.81 -34.48 -29.49
N LYS A 8 30.48 -33.60 -28.54
CA LYS A 8 31.28 -33.34 -27.33
C LYS A 8 30.39 -32.64 -26.31
N THR A 9 30.15 -33.31 -25.20
CA THR A 9 29.40 -32.84 -24.02
C THR A 9 30.05 -31.60 -23.45
N CYS A 10 29.39 -30.45 -23.62
CA CYS A 10 29.58 -29.27 -22.81
C CYS A 10 28.26 -29.04 -22.07
N LYS A 11 28.23 -29.29 -20.75
CA LYS A 11 27.11 -28.87 -19.90
C LYS A 11 27.14 -27.34 -19.80
N LYS A 12 26.64 -26.67 -20.83
CA LYS A 12 26.03 -25.34 -20.68
C LYS A 12 24.55 -25.60 -20.50
N VAL A 13 23.99 -25.09 -19.40
CA VAL A 13 22.54 -24.94 -19.24
C VAL A 13 22.10 -24.01 -20.37
N CYS A 14 21.67 -24.61 -21.47
CA CYS A 14 21.03 -23.91 -22.56
C CYS A 14 19.55 -23.93 -22.19
N VAL A 15 19.05 -22.80 -21.70
CA VAL A 15 17.60 -22.56 -21.69
C VAL A 15 17.18 -22.72 -23.14
N CYS A 16 16.45 -23.80 -23.44
CA CYS A 16 15.90 -24.03 -24.75
C CYS A 16 14.84 -22.94 -24.95
N VAL A 17 15.23 -21.81 -25.54
CA VAL A 17 14.29 -20.79 -26.00
C VAL A 17 13.59 -21.44 -27.18
N CYS A 18 12.40 -22.00 -26.94
CA CYS A 18 11.47 -22.24 -28.03
C CYS A 18 11.33 -20.89 -28.75
N VAL A 19 11.59 -20.87 -30.06
CA VAL A 19 11.45 -19.67 -30.90
C VAL A 19 9.96 -19.47 -31.17
N CYS A 20 9.19 -19.34 -30.10
CA CYS A 20 7.83 -18.86 -30.12
C CYS A 20 7.88 -17.33 -30.02
N LEU A 21 7.05 -16.67 -30.81
CA LEU A 21 6.81 -15.24 -30.65
C LEU A 21 6.38 -14.97 -29.20
N CYS A 22 6.96 -13.96 -28.55
CA CYS A 22 6.54 -13.57 -27.20
C CYS A 22 5.02 -13.29 -27.20
N VAL A 23 4.31 -13.86 -26.22
CA VAL A 23 2.89 -13.58 -25.94
C VAL A 23 2.75 -12.06 -25.80
N CYS A 24 2.05 -11.39 -26.72
CA CYS A 24 1.64 -10.01 -26.55
C CYS A 24 0.13 -9.90 -26.46
N VAL A 25 -0.35 -9.12 -25.50
CA VAL A 25 -1.78 -8.99 -25.20
C VAL A 25 -2.12 -7.52 -25.02
N SER A 26 -3.25 -7.10 -25.56
CA SER A 26 -3.84 -5.78 -25.34
C SER A 26 -4.43 -5.71 -23.93
N THR A 27 -4.26 -4.58 -23.26
CA THR A 27 -4.73 -4.37 -21.89
C THR A 27 -5.92 -3.42 -21.85
N ALA A 28 -6.56 -3.28 -20.69
CA ALA A 28 -7.51 -2.20 -20.41
C ALA A 28 -6.80 -0.89 -20.00
N VAL A 29 -5.47 -0.84 -19.98
CA VAL A 29 -4.69 0.34 -19.56
C VAL A 29 -4.54 1.28 -20.77
N PRO A 30 -5.11 2.50 -20.75
CA PRO A 30 -4.99 3.43 -21.86
C PRO A 30 -3.59 4.06 -21.90
N CYS A 31 -3.03 4.23 -23.10
CA CYS A 31 -1.89 5.12 -23.30
C CYS A 31 -2.30 6.59 -23.16
N VAL A 32 -1.33 7.44 -22.81
CA VAL A 32 -1.54 8.90 -22.84
C VAL A 32 -1.83 9.33 -24.29
N PRO A 33 -2.99 9.97 -24.57
CA PRO A 33 -3.34 10.38 -25.92
C PRO A 33 -2.38 11.43 -26.50
N ALA A 34 -2.11 11.35 -27.79
CA ALA A 34 -1.27 12.31 -28.51
C ALA A 34 -1.87 12.63 -29.88
N GLY A 35 -2.50 13.80 -30.02
CA GLY A 35 -3.19 14.19 -31.25
C GLY A 35 -4.31 13.19 -31.60
N VAL A 36 -4.19 12.53 -32.75
CA VAL A 36 -5.16 11.51 -33.22
C VAL A 36 -4.91 10.12 -32.63
N PHE A 37 -3.79 9.92 -31.92
CA PHE A 37 -3.43 8.62 -31.38
C PHE A 37 -4.02 8.43 -29.98
N CYS A 38 -4.87 7.42 -29.85
CA CYS A 38 -5.36 6.89 -28.58
C CYS A 38 -5.49 5.37 -28.73
N CYS A 39 -4.95 4.62 -27.78
CA CYS A 39 -4.95 3.15 -27.82
C CYS A 39 -4.71 2.56 -26.43
N PRO A 40 -5.06 1.29 -26.21
CA PRO A 40 -4.59 0.54 -25.05
C PRO A 40 -3.09 0.23 -25.15
N LEU A 41 -2.45 0.10 -23.99
CA LEU A 41 -1.11 -0.46 -23.88
C LEU A 41 -1.14 -1.93 -24.28
N VAL A 42 -0.16 -2.35 -25.09
CA VAL A 42 0.13 -3.75 -25.38
C VAL A 42 1.31 -4.21 -24.53
N VAL A 43 1.18 -5.35 -23.88
CA VAL A 43 2.21 -5.93 -23.01
C VAL A 43 2.73 -7.25 -23.54
N THR A 44 4.02 -7.54 -23.33
CA THR A 44 4.55 -8.91 -23.40
C THR A 44 4.46 -9.57 -22.05
N MET A 45 4.04 -10.84 -22.01
CA MET A 45 4.00 -11.65 -20.79
C MET A 45 5.08 -12.74 -20.80
N ARG A 46 5.75 -12.95 -19.67
CA ARG A 46 6.62 -14.11 -19.45
C ARG A 46 6.30 -14.77 -18.10
N PRO A 47 6.22 -16.11 -18.02
CA PRO A 47 6.20 -16.80 -16.74
C PRO A 47 7.58 -16.69 -16.08
N VAL A 48 7.59 -16.31 -14.81
CA VAL A 48 8.82 -16.16 -14.02
C VAL A 48 8.63 -16.91 -12.70
N PRO A 49 9.51 -17.86 -12.35
CA PRO A 49 9.45 -18.50 -11.04
C PRO A 49 9.45 -17.47 -9.92
N ALA A 50 8.58 -17.60 -8.92
CA ALA A 50 8.42 -16.59 -7.86
C ALA A 50 9.75 -16.20 -7.19
N ALA A 51 10.67 -17.14 -7.00
CA ALA A 51 11.99 -16.92 -6.41
C ALA A 51 12.94 -16.07 -7.28
N MET A 52 12.62 -15.85 -8.55
CA MET A 52 13.42 -15.09 -9.52
C MET A 52 12.84 -13.69 -9.79
N LEU A 53 11.75 -13.29 -9.13
CA LEU A 53 11.09 -12.01 -9.39
C LEU A 53 12.00 -10.81 -9.10
N ASP A 54 12.70 -10.80 -7.97
CA ASP A 54 13.62 -9.71 -7.63
C ASP A 54 14.76 -9.60 -8.66
N ALA A 55 15.40 -10.72 -9.01
CA ALA A 55 16.44 -10.74 -10.05
C ALA A 55 15.89 -10.29 -11.42
N THR A 56 14.65 -10.64 -11.74
CA THR A 56 13.99 -10.25 -12.99
C THR A 56 13.76 -8.75 -13.05
N VAL A 57 13.27 -8.16 -11.96
CA VAL A 57 13.05 -6.71 -11.85
C VAL A 57 14.39 -5.96 -11.88
N GLU A 58 15.39 -6.45 -11.15
CA GLU A 58 16.74 -5.89 -11.11
C GLU A 58 17.45 -5.94 -12.47
N VAL A 59 17.31 -7.01 -13.25
CA VAL A 59 17.96 -7.07 -14.56
C VAL A 59 17.22 -6.23 -15.60
N THR A 60 15.88 -6.26 -15.60
CA THR A 60 15.10 -5.64 -16.68
C THR A 60 14.98 -4.11 -16.54
N HIS A 61 15.06 -3.55 -15.33
CA HIS A 61 14.95 -2.09 -15.14
C HIS A 61 16.08 -1.28 -15.80
N LEU A 62 17.24 -1.90 -16.03
CA LEU A 62 18.41 -1.27 -16.66
C LEU A 62 18.24 -0.99 -18.15
N ASN A 63 17.18 -1.50 -18.79
CA ASN A 63 16.96 -1.40 -20.23
C ASN A 63 15.72 -0.54 -20.55
N PRO A 64 15.70 0.77 -20.21
CA PRO A 64 14.52 1.63 -20.36
C PRO A 64 14.09 1.86 -21.81
N LEU A 65 15.01 1.68 -22.77
CA LEU A 65 14.75 1.82 -24.21
C LEU A 65 14.11 0.57 -24.84
N ALA A 66 14.02 -0.54 -24.09
CA ALA A 66 13.37 -1.77 -24.52
C ALA A 66 12.11 -2.02 -23.67
N HIS A 67 12.13 -3.04 -22.80
CA HIS A 67 11.02 -3.38 -21.92
C HIS A 67 11.02 -2.59 -20.60
N GLY A 68 12.20 -2.17 -20.12
CA GLY A 68 12.38 -1.60 -18.78
C GLY A 68 11.93 -2.53 -17.65
N ALA A 69 11.67 -1.98 -16.47
CA ALA A 69 11.09 -2.74 -15.36
C ALA A 69 9.68 -3.28 -15.73
N PRO A 70 9.16 -4.32 -15.06
CA PRO A 70 7.78 -4.75 -15.29
C PRO A 70 6.77 -3.61 -15.12
N VAL A 71 5.64 -3.70 -15.83
CA VAL A 71 4.47 -2.81 -15.65
C VAL A 71 3.38 -3.46 -14.81
N HIS A 72 3.44 -4.79 -14.63
CA HIS A 72 2.57 -5.55 -13.74
C HIS A 72 3.19 -6.92 -13.43
N ILE A 73 2.94 -7.43 -12.23
CA ILE A 73 3.36 -8.75 -11.75
C ILE A 73 2.18 -9.36 -10.99
N GLY A 74 1.69 -10.51 -11.45
CA GLY A 74 0.54 -11.20 -10.87
C GLY A 74 -0.66 -11.27 -11.81
N ASP A 75 -1.86 -11.26 -11.26
CA ASP A 75 -3.10 -11.63 -11.95
C ASP A 75 -3.34 -10.81 -13.23
N PRO A 76 -3.45 -11.45 -14.42
CA PRO A 76 -3.71 -10.78 -15.69
C PRO A 76 -5.04 -10.00 -15.71
N ALA A 77 -6.04 -10.41 -14.93
CA ALA A 77 -7.34 -9.74 -14.88
C ALA A 77 -7.21 -8.29 -14.37
N LEU A 78 -6.20 -8.00 -13.54
CA LEU A 78 -5.90 -6.64 -13.09
C LEU A 78 -5.44 -5.72 -14.23
N LEU A 79 -4.92 -6.28 -15.33
CA LEU A 79 -4.65 -5.57 -16.58
C LEU A 79 -5.83 -5.59 -17.57
N GLY A 80 -6.96 -6.20 -17.21
CA GLY A 80 -8.09 -6.42 -18.10
C GLY A 80 -7.88 -7.57 -19.09
N ILE A 81 -6.95 -8.49 -18.80
CA ILE A 81 -6.69 -9.67 -19.62
C ILE A 81 -7.42 -10.87 -18.99
N PRO A 82 -8.55 -11.34 -19.55
CA PRO A 82 -9.36 -12.39 -18.94
C PRO A 82 -8.83 -13.80 -19.14
N ASP A 83 -8.02 -14.03 -20.18
CA ASP A 83 -7.53 -15.36 -20.56
C ASP A 83 -6.15 -15.27 -21.25
N LEU A 84 -5.11 -15.75 -20.58
CA LEU A 84 -3.74 -15.78 -21.12
C LEU A 84 -3.53 -16.84 -22.21
N SER A 85 -4.43 -17.82 -22.36
CA SER A 85 -4.30 -18.87 -23.36
C SER A 85 -4.62 -18.39 -24.79
N ARG A 86 -5.15 -17.18 -24.94
CA ARG A 86 -5.59 -16.59 -26.20
C ARG A 86 -4.94 -15.22 -26.45
N PRO A 87 -3.64 -15.16 -26.75
CA PRO A 87 -2.96 -13.89 -27.00
C PRO A 87 -3.45 -13.20 -28.27
N ASP A 88 -3.47 -11.86 -28.27
CA ASP A 88 -3.77 -11.05 -29.45
C ASP A 88 -2.65 -11.15 -30.50
N TYR A 89 -1.41 -11.31 -30.05
CA TYR A 89 -0.23 -11.49 -30.90
C TYR A 89 0.73 -12.55 -30.32
N GLY A 90 1.31 -13.37 -31.20
CA GLY A 90 2.28 -14.41 -30.83
C GLY A 90 1.65 -15.75 -30.45
N ASP A 91 2.45 -16.63 -29.82
CA ASP A 91 2.03 -17.98 -29.43
C ASP A 91 1.72 -18.04 -27.94
N GLY A 92 0.73 -18.84 -27.52
CA GLY A 92 0.41 -19.04 -26.10
C GLY A 92 1.56 -19.72 -25.32
N VAL A 93 1.67 -19.40 -24.03
CA VAL A 93 2.70 -19.95 -23.14
C VAL A 93 2.04 -20.66 -21.96
N GLU A 94 2.55 -21.85 -21.62
CA GLU A 94 2.12 -22.65 -20.49
C GLU A 94 2.88 -22.25 -19.21
N LEU A 95 2.16 -21.94 -18.13
CA LEU A 95 2.74 -21.66 -16.81
C LEU A 95 3.03 -22.97 -16.07
N GLN A 96 4.21 -23.07 -15.45
CA GLN A 96 4.50 -24.17 -14.53
C GLN A 96 4.03 -23.84 -13.11
N PRO A 97 3.79 -24.84 -12.24
CA PRO A 97 3.50 -24.59 -10.84
C PRO A 97 4.59 -23.75 -10.17
N GLY A 98 4.20 -22.62 -9.57
CA GLY A 98 5.12 -21.66 -8.94
C GLY A 98 5.62 -20.54 -9.85
N ASP A 99 5.26 -20.55 -11.14
CA ASP A 99 5.46 -19.41 -12.03
C ASP A 99 4.46 -18.29 -11.72
N VAL A 100 4.95 -17.06 -11.78
CA VAL A 100 4.19 -15.83 -11.69
C VAL A 100 4.20 -15.16 -13.06
N PRO A 101 3.04 -14.79 -13.63
CA PRO A 101 3.00 -14.03 -14.87
C PRO A 101 3.53 -12.61 -14.64
N VAL A 102 4.52 -12.22 -15.45
CA VAL A 102 5.14 -10.89 -15.42
C VAL A 102 4.94 -10.20 -16.75
N PHE A 103 4.55 -8.93 -16.70
CA PHE A 103 4.18 -8.14 -17.87
C PHE A 103 5.11 -6.95 -18.05
N TRP A 104 5.54 -6.73 -19.29
CA TRP A 104 6.31 -5.57 -19.72
C TRP A 104 5.61 -4.87 -20.86
N ALA A 105 5.74 -3.55 -20.95
CA ALA A 105 5.27 -2.82 -22.13
C ALA A 105 5.97 -3.31 -23.40
N CYS A 106 5.21 -3.36 -24.49
CA CYS A 106 5.66 -3.88 -25.79
C CYS A 106 5.61 -2.78 -26.86
N GLY A 107 6.62 -2.76 -27.75
CA GLY A 107 6.66 -1.85 -28.90
C GLY A 107 5.51 -2.03 -29.90
N VAL A 108 4.82 -3.18 -29.87
CA VAL A 108 3.58 -3.42 -30.64
C VAL A 108 2.46 -2.44 -30.28
N THR A 109 2.55 -1.76 -29.13
CA THR A 109 1.66 -0.63 -28.80
C THR A 109 1.62 0.44 -29.90
N ALA A 110 2.72 0.66 -30.62
CA ALA A 110 2.74 1.58 -31.75
C ALA A 110 1.86 1.10 -32.93
N ILE A 111 1.79 -0.21 -33.16
CA ILE A 111 0.90 -0.81 -34.16
C ILE A 111 -0.56 -0.60 -33.72
N GLU A 112 -0.86 -0.84 -32.45
CA GLU A 112 -2.19 -0.62 -31.89
C GLU A 112 -2.63 0.85 -32.00
N ALA A 113 -1.73 1.80 -31.77
CA ALA A 113 -1.96 3.23 -31.97
C ALA A 113 -2.32 3.58 -33.43
N ILE A 114 -1.60 2.98 -34.39
CA ILE A 114 -1.88 3.16 -35.82
C ILE A 114 -3.26 2.58 -36.18
N LEU A 115 -3.56 1.37 -35.73
CA LEU A 115 -4.84 0.71 -36.02
C LEU A 115 -6.02 1.47 -35.42
N SER A 116 -5.86 1.97 -34.19
CA SER A 116 -6.88 2.76 -33.49
C SER A 116 -7.13 4.13 -34.14
N SER A 117 -6.08 4.80 -34.62
CA SER A 117 -6.17 6.12 -35.26
C SER A 117 -6.62 6.10 -36.72
N LYS A 118 -6.59 4.93 -37.38
CA LYS A 118 -7.05 4.72 -38.77
C LYS A 118 -6.53 5.77 -39.76
N PRO A 119 -5.21 5.98 -39.85
CA PRO A 119 -4.63 6.90 -40.83
C PRO A 119 -4.94 6.44 -42.26
N SER A 120 -4.93 7.37 -43.21
CA SER A 120 -5.15 7.05 -44.63
C SER A 120 -4.06 6.15 -45.22
N LEU A 121 -2.86 6.16 -44.62
CA LEU A 121 -1.74 5.31 -44.98
C LEU A 121 -0.79 5.15 -43.79
N ALA A 122 -0.35 3.93 -43.51
CA ALA A 122 0.71 3.64 -42.55
C ALA A 122 1.47 2.37 -42.96
N PHE A 123 2.76 2.31 -42.60
CA PHE A 123 3.61 1.15 -42.80
C PHE A 123 4.21 0.75 -41.46
N SER A 124 4.19 -0.54 -41.14
CA SER A 124 4.86 -1.11 -39.97
C SER A 124 5.41 -2.49 -40.31
N HIS A 125 6.21 -3.05 -39.41
CA HIS A 125 6.65 -4.43 -39.49
C HIS A 125 5.53 -5.39 -39.05
N SER A 126 5.55 -6.62 -39.57
CA SER A 126 4.74 -7.71 -39.02
C SER A 126 5.32 -8.16 -37.67
N PRO A 127 4.50 -8.54 -36.66
CA PRO A 127 5.00 -9.10 -35.42
C PRO A 127 6.00 -10.24 -35.66
N GLY A 128 7.19 -10.18 -35.05
CA GLY A 128 8.30 -11.13 -35.27
C GLY A 128 9.23 -10.83 -36.44
N CYS A 129 8.87 -9.88 -37.31
CA CYS A 129 9.68 -9.47 -38.46
C CYS A 129 10.34 -8.11 -38.20
N MET A 130 11.11 -7.98 -37.12
CA MET A 130 11.74 -6.73 -36.72
C MET A 130 12.88 -6.30 -37.67
N PHE A 131 13.18 -5.00 -37.71
CA PHE A 131 14.34 -4.46 -38.43
C PHE A 131 15.62 -4.71 -37.62
N LEU A 132 16.47 -5.60 -38.12
CA LEU A 132 17.79 -5.83 -37.53
C LEU A 132 18.72 -4.67 -37.88
N THR A 133 19.24 -3.99 -36.85
CA THR A 133 20.16 -2.87 -37.01
C THR A 133 21.61 -3.31 -36.78
N ASP A 134 22.56 -2.47 -37.22
CA ASP A 134 23.98 -2.63 -36.87
C ASP A 134 24.33 -2.00 -35.51
N VAL A 135 23.34 -1.46 -34.77
CA VAL A 135 23.54 -0.83 -33.47
C VAL A 135 23.58 -1.92 -32.40
N PRO A 136 24.72 -2.14 -31.72
CA PRO A 136 24.77 -3.09 -30.61
C PRO A 136 23.85 -2.63 -29.46
N ASP A 137 23.19 -3.56 -28.77
CA ASP A 137 22.34 -3.23 -27.62
C ASP A 137 23.13 -2.43 -26.54
N SER A 138 24.42 -2.74 -26.39
CA SER A 138 25.33 -2.07 -25.45
C SER A 138 25.76 -0.65 -25.85
N SER A 139 25.43 -0.15 -27.06
CA SER A 139 25.86 1.18 -27.53
C SER A 139 24.81 2.27 -27.33
N SER A 140 23.63 1.92 -26.83
CA SER A 140 22.62 2.90 -26.43
C SER A 140 23.16 3.73 -25.25
N PRO A 141 23.33 5.06 -25.38
CA PRO A 141 23.65 5.87 -24.21
C PRO A 141 22.52 5.71 -23.20
N PRO A 142 22.80 5.66 -21.88
CA PRO A 142 21.74 5.82 -20.91
C PRO A 142 21.01 7.13 -21.22
N PRO A 143 19.67 7.19 -21.05
CA PRO A 143 18.88 8.36 -21.45
C PRO A 143 19.53 9.64 -20.90
N SER A 144 19.59 10.68 -21.75
CA SER A 144 20.33 11.94 -21.54
C SER A 144 19.92 12.76 -20.32
N ASP A 145 18.98 12.27 -19.51
CA ASP A 145 18.61 12.81 -18.19
C ASP A 145 19.35 12.13 -17.03
N THR A 146 20.22 11.16 -17.31
CA THR A 146 21.21 10.62 -16.36
C THR A 146 22.53 11.39 -16.38
N VAL A 147 22.47 12.72 -16.57
CA VAL A 147 23.62 13.61 -16.26
C VAL A 147 23.75 13.77 -14.74
N HIS A 148 23.95 12.65 -14.07
CA HIS A 148 24.79 12.57 -12.89
C HIS A 148 25.77 11.43 -13.17
N SER A 149 27.04 11.80 -13.23
CA SER A 149 28.18 10.91 -13.46
C SER A 149 28.06 9.59 -12.69
N PRO A 150 28.48 8.44 -13.26
CA PRO A 150 28.47 7.13 -12.60
C PRO A 150 29.54 7.01 -11.51
N THR A 151 29.90 8.12 -10.87
CA THR A 151 30.86 8.21 -9.76
C THR A 151 30.18 8.62 -8.45
N SER A 152 28.87 8.39 -8.31
CA SER A 152 28.18 8.54 -7.02
C SER A 152 27.34 7.30 -6.74
N ASP A 153 27.35 6.85 -5.48
CA ASP A 153 26.63 5.71 -4.89
C ASP A 153 25.11 5.69 -5.18
N HIS A 154 24.56 6.77 -5.75
CA HIS A 154 23.14 7.04 -5.92
C HIS A 154 22.42 6.24 -7.03
N SER A 155 23.13 5.51 -7.91
CA SER A 155 22.45 4.69 -8.94
C SER A 155 21.90 3.37 -8.39
N LEU A 156 22.52 2.83 -7.32
CA LEU A 156 22.07 1.59 -6.67
C LEU A 156 20.80 1.80 -5.82
N ASP A 157 20.61 3.01 -5.29
CA ASP A 157 19.44 3.43 -4.49
C ASP A 157 18.09 3.35 -5.25
N LEU A 158 18.15 3.32 -6.58
CA LEU A 158 16.98 3.30 -7.47
C LEU A 158 16.57 1.89 -7.91
N ILE A 159 17.34 0.85 -7.52
CA ILE A 159 17.05 -0.55 -7.89
C ILE A 159 15.67 -0.94 -7.35
N PRO A 160 14.72 -1.34 -8.21
CA PRO A 160 13.41 -1.78 -7.77
C PRO A 160 13.46 -3.19 -7.19
N ARG A 161 12.68 -3.45 -6.14
CA ARG A 161 12.42 -4.78 -5.58
C ARG A 161 10.94 -5.09 -5.55
N SER A 162 10.60 -6.37 -5.60
CA SER A 162 9.22 -6.84 -5.64
C SER A 162 8.71 -7.33 -4.29
N PHE A 163 7.45 -7.03 -3.99
CA PHE A 163 6.77 -7.46 -2.77
C PHE A 163 5.41 -8.02 -3.10
N LEU A 164 5.12 -9.22 -2.61
CA LEU A 164 3.79 -9.81 -2.67
C LEU A 164 2.85 -9.04 -1.72
N LEU A 165 1.72 -8.57 -2.24
CA LEU A 165 0.68 -7.86 -1.49
C LEU A 165 -0.55 -8.74 -1.26
N SER A 166 -1.00 -9.49 -2.27
CA SER A 166 -2.14 -10.39 -2.16
C SER A 166 -1.92 -11.66 -2.98
N GLN A 167 -2.53 -12.76 -2.53
CA GLN A 167 -2.58 -14.04 -3.25
C GLN A 167 -3.86 -14.20 -4.08
N ASN A 168 -4.91 -13.43 -3.76
CA ASN A 168 -6.21 -13.50 -4.44
C ASN A 168 -6.89 -12.13 -4.49
N PRO A 169 -6.81 -11.40 -5.62
CA PRO A 169 -6.01 -11.73 -6.80
C PRO A 169 -4.51 -11.69 -6.48
N LEU A 170 -3.70 -12.48 -7.21
CA LEU A 170 -2.25 -12.44 -7.07
C LEU A 170 -1.75 -11.04 -7.44
N LEU A 171 -1.11 -10.33 -6.52
CA LEU A 171 -0.63 -8.98 -6.76
C LEU A 171 0.72 -8.75 -6.11
N TYR A 172 1.69 -8.31 -6.92
CA TYR A 172 2.95 -7.77 -6.43
C TYR A 172 3.04 -6.27 -6.69
N SER A 173 3.85 -5.59 -5.89
CA SER A 173 4.21 -4.18 -6.06
C SER A 173 5.72 -3.99 -6.06
N LEU A 174 6.18 -2.86 -6.59
CA LEU A 174 7.59 -2.52 -6.71
C LEU A 174 7.92 -1.20 -6.00
N ALA A 175 9.05 -1.13 -5.31
CA ALA A 175 9.61 0.14 -4.83
C ALA A 175 11.13 0.12 -4.95
N SER A 176 11.75 1.31 -5.01
CA SER A 176 13.21 1.40 -5.03
C SER A 176 13.81 1.03 -3.67
N GLN A 177 15.05 0.51 -3.69
CA GLN A 177 15.81 0.16 -2.50
C GLN A 177 15.82 1.29 -1.46
N ARG A 178 16.06 2.53 -1.89
CA ARG A 178 16.04 3.69 -1.01
C ARG A 178 14.69 3.96 -0.34
N ALA A 179 13.58 3.81 -1.08
CA ALA A 179 12.25 4.01 -0.50
C ALA A 179 11.95 2.92 0.55
N ILE A 180 12.31 1.67 0.23
CA ILE A 180 12.17 0.52 1.13
C ILE A 180 12.95 0.74 2.43
N GLU A 181 14.22 1.15 2.34
CA GLU A 181 15.06 1.37 3.51
C GLU A 181 14.55 2.49 4.39
N ARG A 182 14.09 3.61 3.80
CA ARG A 182 13.50 4.71 4.56
C ARG A 182 12.20 4.29 5.25
N ILE A 183 11.33 3.53 4.59
CA ILE A 183 10.10 3.01 5.22
C ILE A 183 10.45 2.05 6.37
N ARG A 184 11.46 1.19 6.21
CA ARG A 184 11.95 0.33 7.32
C ARG A 184 12.54 1.13 8.49
N GLN A 185 13.16 2.28 8.21
CA GLN A 185 13.59 3.21 9.26
C GLN A 185 12.39 3.82 9.98
N LEU A 186 11.33 4.21 9.27
CA LEU A 186 10.07 4.64 9.90
C LEU A 186 9.49 3.54 10.79
N GLU A 187 9.46 2.30 10.29
CA GLU A 187 8.99 1.12 11.03
C GLU A 187 9.79 0.87 12.32
N THR A 188 11.11 1.12 12.26
CA THR A 188 12.00 1.02 13.42
C THR A 188 11.69 2.10 14.46
N ILE A 189 11.48 3.35 14.02
CA ILE A 189 11.17 4.49 14.91
C ILE A 189 9.85 4.25 15.64
N ILE A 190 8.79 3.86 14.93
CA ILE A 190 7.48 3.63 15.56
C ILE A 190 7.48 2.40 16.48
N GLY A 191 8.40 1.45 16.26
CA GLY A 191 8.59 0.28 17.11
C GLY A 191 9.30 0.57 18.44
N GLU A 192 9.70 1.81 18.70
CA GLU A 192 10.19 2.24 20.01
C GLU A 192 9.11 2.09 21.07
N ASP A 193 9.51 1.64 22.26
CA ASP A 193 8.59 1.30 23.34
C ASP A 193 8.96 2.02 24.64
N PRO A 194 8.86 3.37 24.68
CA PRO A 194 9.14 4.12 25.90
C PRO A 194 8.16 3.78 27.02
N GLY A 195 6.96 3.28 26.66
CA GLY A 195 5.95 2.81 27.60
C GLY A 195 6.26 1.46 28.24
N GLN A 196 7.28 0.74 27.76
CA GLN A 196 7.69 -0.60 28.17
C GLN A 196 6.54 -1.62 28.16
N ARG A 197 5.73 -1.57 27.10
CA ARG A 197 4.56 -2.45 26.90
C ARG A 197 4.92 -3.84 26.40
N GLY A 198 6.13 -4.02 25.87
CA GLY A 198 6.60 -5.26 25.27
C GLY A 198 6.29 -5.37 23.77
N ILE A 199 5.85 -4.27 23.13
CA ILE A 199 5.37 -4.25 21.74
C ILE A 199 6.43 -4.72 20.73
N ARG A 200 7.71 -4.47 21.04
CA ARG A 200 8.85 -4.91 20.21
C ARG A 200 8.86 -6.43 19.98
N ALA A 201 8.28 -7.21 20.89
CA ALA A 201 8.18 -8.67 20.74
C ALA A 201 7.11 -9.08 19.72
N LEU A 202 6.12 -8.23 19.47
CA LEU A 202 5.06 -8.44 18.49
C LEU A 202 5.49 -8.07 17.06
N PHE A 203 6.53 -7.24 16.92
CA PHE A 203 7.09 -6.77 15.66
C PHE A 203 7.18 -7.86 14.58
N LEU A 204 6.67 -7.52 13.40
CA LEU A 204 6.87 -8.23 12.15
C LEU A 204 7.45 -7.24 11.13
N GLN A 205 8.54 -7.64 10.50
CA GLN A 205 9.24 -6.80 9.54
C GLN A 205 8.41 -6.61 8.27
N ASP A 206 8.45 -5.39 7.72
CA ASP A 206 7.83 -5.00 6.45
C ASP A 206 6.30 -4.95 6.45
N GLU A 207 5.62 -5.05 7.60
CA GLU A 207 4.17 -4.87 7.66
C GLU A 207 3.77 -3.43 7.32
N LEU A 208 4.55 -2.44 7.79
CA LEU A 208 4.37 -1.04 7.41
C LEU A 208 4.63 -0.84 5.91
N LEU A 209 5.67 -1.46 5.36
CA LEU A 209 6.03 -1.36 3.95
C LEU A 209 4.93 -1.94 3.06
N ARG A 210 4.46 -3.15 3.36
CA ARG A 210 3.41 -3.81 2.57
C ARG A 210 2.07 -3.10 2.71
N SER A 211 1.74 -2.59 3.90
CA SER A 211 0.58 -1.73 4.11
C SER A 211 0.65 -0.46 3.25
N CYS A 212 1.79 0.25 3.26
CA CYS A 212 1.99 1.44 2.42
C CYS A 212 1.91 1.12 0.92
N LEU A 213 2.50 0.01 0.47
CA LEU A 213 2.44 -0.44 -0.92
C LEU A 213 1.01 -0.80 -1.33
N SER A 214 0.24 -1.47 -0.47
CA SER A 214 -1.16 -1.79 -0.76
C SER A 214 -2.02 -0.54 -0.84
N LEU A 215 -1.89 0.36 0.15
CA LEU A 215 -2.59 1.64 0.17
C LEU A 215 -2.22 2.55 -1.01
N SER A 216 -1.01 2.44 -1.56
CA SER A 216 -0.62 3.22 -2.73
C SER A 216 -1.37 2.79 -4.00
N HIS A 217 -1.71 1.49 -4.14
CA HIS A 217 -2.57 0.96 -5.20
C HIS A 217 -4.06 1.27 -5.01
N ALA A 218 -4.51 1.48 -3.77
CA ALA A 218 -5.92 1.75 -3.46
C ALA A 218 -6.43 3.08 -4.03
N VAL A 219 -7.68 3.10 -4.51
CA VAL A 219 -8.40 4.29 -4.93
C VAL A 219 -9.37 4.75 -3.83
N SER A 220 -10.00 3.81 -3.14
CA SER A 220 -10.98 4.05 -2.06
C SER A 220 -10.57 3.34 -0.77
N VAL A 221 -10.49 4.09 0.33
CA VAL A 221 -10.02 3.61 1.64
C VAL A 221 -11.06 3.89 2.72
N ALA A 222 -11.39 2.88 3.53
CA ALA A 222 -12.17 3.06 4.74
C ALA A 222 -11.25 3.00 5.97
N ILE A 223 -11.32 3.99 6.86
CA ILE A 223 -10.50 4.07 8.09
C ILE A 223 -11.42 4.00 9.30
N THR A 224 -11.11 3.14 10.26
CA THR A 224 -11.80 3.07 11.56
C THR A 224 -10.82 3.24 12.70
N THR A 225 -11.27 3.93 13.75
CA THR A 225 -10.50 4.18 14.97
C THR A 225 -11.46 4.38 16.12
N GLY A 226 -10.96 4.15 17.35
CA GLY A 226 -11.70 4.37 18.57
C GLY A 226 -11.62 3.17 19.49
N PHE A 227 -11.06 3.41 20.68
CA PHE A 227 -10.89 2.43 21.72
C PHE A 227 -11.49 2.93 23.04
N PRO A 228 -12.61 2.33 23.51
CA PRO A 228 -13.21 2.69 24.80
C PRO A 228 -12.40 2.11 25.96
N THR A 229 -11.49 2.87 26.55
CA THR A 229 -10.73 2.42 27.73
C THR A 229 -11.37 2.86 29.05
N HIS A 230 -12.02 4.02 29.08
CA HIS A 230 -12.52 4.64 30.30
C HIS A 230 -14.04 4.63 30.39
N TYR A 231 -14.63 3.43 30.52
CA TYR A 231 -16.09 3.21 30.54
C TYR A 231 -16.88 3.97 31.63
N GLN A 232 -16.22 4.59 32.61
CA GLN A 232 -16.83 5.45 33.63
C GLN A 232 -16.86 6.94 33.26
N HIS A 233 -16.22 7.31 32.15
CA HIS A 233 -16.17 8.66 31.61
C HIS A 233 -16.98 8.79 30.31
N SER A 234 -17.34 10.02 29.98
CA SER A 234 -18.01 10.37 28.73
C SER A 234 -17.25 11.53 28.08
N PRO A 235 -16.64 11.34 26.89
CA PRO A 235 -16.56 10.07 26.15
C PRO A 235 -15.65 9.02 26.86
N PRO A 236 -15.89 7.72 26.64
CA PRO A 236 -15.05 6.63 27.15
C PRO A 236 -13.81 6.34 26.29
N ASP A 237 -13.78 6.92 25.08
CA ASP A 237 -12.71 6.77 24.09
C ASP A 237 -11.42 7.45 24.55
N GLU A 238 -10.30 7.02 23.97
CA GLU A 238 -8.97 7.52 24.31
C GLU A 238 -8.30 8.37 23.22
N THR A 239 -7.16 8.96 23.59
CA THR A 239 -6.39 9.86 22.73
C THR A 239 -5.52 9.13 21.71
N ASP A 240 -5.32 7.81 21.83
CA ASP A 240 -4.62 7.02 20.82
C ASP A 240 -5.58 6.52 19.73
N GLY A 241 -5.15 6.58 18.48
CA GLY A 241 -5.96 6.27 17.30
C GLY A 241 -6.37 7.47 16.45
N PRO A 242 -7.23 8.38 16.97
CA PRO A 242 -7.80 9.46 16.16
C PRO A 242 -6.77 10.37 15.48
N PRO A 243 -5.68 10.83 16.15
CA PRO A 243 -4.63 11.62 15.50
C PRO A 243 -3.98 10.89 14.31
N GLY A 244 -3.60 9.62 14.50
CA GLY A 244 -3.02 8.81 13.42
C GLY A 244 -3.99 8.58 12.26
N ALA A 245 -5.27 8.35 12.55
CA ALA A 245 -6.32 8.20 11.54
C ALA A 245 -6.49 9.48 10.71
N ILE A 246 -6.46 10.66 11.36
CA ILE A 246 -6.55 11.96 10.70
C ILE A 246 -5.31 12.23 9.85
N ALA A 247 -4.11 11.92 10.34
CA ALA A 247 -2.88 12.07 9.56
C ALA A 247 -2.89 11.20 8.29
N MET A 248 -3.35 9.95 8.41
CA MET A 248 -3.54 9.05 7.26
C MET A 248 -4.57 9.62 6.28
N ALA A 249 -5.74 10.02 6.76
CA ALA A 249 -6.80 10.60 5.92
C ALA A 249 -6.30 11.85 5.18
N THR A 250 -5.56 12.72 5.85
CA THR A 250 -4.97 13.94 5.29
C THR A 250 -4.03 13.61 4.13
N MET A 251 -3.11 12.67 4.32
CA MET A 251 -2.19 12.24 3.27
C MET A 251 -2.93 11.58 2.11
N LEU A 252 -3.81 10.60 2.38
CA LEU A 252 -4.56 9.88 1.35
C LEU A 252 -5.39 10.85 0.47
N LEU A 253 -6.06 11.83 1.08
CA LEU A 253 -6.79 12.87 0.35
C LEU A 253 -5.86 13.72 -0.54
N SER A 254 -4.67 14.10 -0.04
CA SER A 254 -3.68 14.86 -0.84
C SER A 254 -3.13 14.07 -2.03
N LEU A 255 -3.14 12.74 -1.94
CA LEU A 255 -2.79 11.82 -3.01
C LEU A 255 -3.96 11.56 -3.98
N GLY A 256 -5.11 12.23 -3.79
CA GLY A 256 -6.28 12.11 -4.64
C GLY A 256 -7.14 10.87 -4.40
N LYS A 257 -6.96 10.19 -3.26
CA LYS A 257 -7.73 8.98 -2.90
C LYS A 257 -9.05 9.36 -2.24
N GLN A 258 -10.04 8.49 -2.37
CA GLN A 258 -11.31 8.60 -1.66
C GLN A 258 -11.16 8.00 -0.26
N VAL A 259 -11.53 8.76 0.77
CA VAL A 259 -11.42 8.32 2.17
C VAL A 259 -12.81 8.36 2.80
N THR A 260 -13.16 7.32 3.55
CA THR A 260 -14.35 7.28 4.42
C THR A 260 -13.90 6.89 5.82
N MET A 261 -14.40 7.59 6.84
CA MET A 261 -14.23 7.17 8.24
C MET A 261 -15.43 6.34 8.70
N VAL A 262 -15.16 5.24 9.40
CA VAL A 262 -16.17 4.35 9.97
C VAL A 262 -16.03 4.35 11.48
N THR A 263 -17.12 4.64 12.19
CA THR A 263 -17.13 4.74 13.64
C THR A 263 -18.35 4.06 14.26
N ASP A 264 -18.28 3.80 15.56
CA ASP A 264 -19.42 3.35 16.35
C ASP A 264 -20.55 4.39 16.31
N LYS A 265 -21.80 3.92 16.32
CA LYS A 265 -22.99 4.74 16.47
C LYS A 265 -22.92 5.64 17.71
N ARG A 266 -22.38 5.11 18.81
CA ARG A 266 -22.12 5.86 20.05
C ARG A 266 -21.14 7.02 19.84
N GLY A 267 -20.10 6.79 19.03
CA GLY A 267 -19.02 7.75 18.78
C GLY A 267 -19.32 8.73 17.64
N LEU A 268 -20.44 8.58 16.93
CA LEU A 268 -20.72 9.31 15.69
C LEU A 268 -20.64 10.83 15.85
N ASP A 269 -21.34 11.39 16.83
CA ASP A 269 -21.39 12.85 17.02
C ASP A 269 -20.04 13.41 17.48
N MET A 270 -19.35 12.68 18.36
CA MET A 270 -18.01 13.07 18.84
C MET A 270 -16.99 13.05 17.71
N ASN A 271 -16.94 11.96 16.93
CA ASN A 271 -16.02 11.86 15.80
C ASN A 271 -16.35 12.86 14.69
N ARG A 272 -17.63 13.21 14.49
CA ARG A 272 -18.00 14.30 13.57
C ARG A 272 -17.44 15.63 14.06
N ALA A 273 -17.62 15.95 15.35
CA ALA A 273 -17.07 17.18 15.92
C ALA A 273 -15.54 17.24 15.80
N ILE A 274 -14.84 16.11 15.97
CA ILE A 274 -13.39 16.03 15.80
C ILE A 274 -12.99 16.31 14.35
N ILE A 275 -13.68 15.71 13.37
CA ILE A 275 -13.42 15.95 11.94
C ILE A 275 -13.69 17.41 11.58
N ASP A 276 -14.82 17.97 12.03
CA ASP A 276 -15.19 19.36 11.76
C ASP A 276 -14.16 20.33 12.34
N GLU A 277 -13.68 20.04 13.55
CA GLU A 277 -12.65 20.84 14.20
C GLU A 277 -11.30 20.71 13.49
N ALA A 278 -10.91 19.51 13.05
CA ALA A 278 -9.71 19.29 12.25
C ALA A 278 -9.75 20.06 10.92
N VAL A 279 -10.94 20.21 10.31
CA VAL A 279 -11.13 21.07 9.14
C VAL A 279 -11.00 22.54 9.52
N ARG A 280 -11.63 22.95 10.64
CA ARG A 280 -11.60 24.33 11.13
C ARG A 280 -10.18 24.81 11.46
N THR A 281 -9.33 23.95 12.01
CA THR A 281 -7.93 24.24 12.36
C THR A 281 -6.97 24.08 11.18
N GLY A 282 -7.44 23.57 10.04
CA GLY A 282 -6.64 23.37 8.84
C GLY A 282 -5.74 22.14 8.88
N VAL A 283 -5.94 21.22 9.84
CA VAL A 283 -5.29 19.91 9.84
C VAL A 283 -5.82 19.07 8.68
N LEU A 284 -7.14 19.03 8.51
CA LEU A 284 -7.81 18.50 7.33
C LEU A 284 -8.19 19.65 6.39
N LYS A 285 -7.98 19.45 5.09
CA LYS A 285 -8.41 20.44 4.07
C LYS A 285 -9.92 20.43 3.82
N THR A 286 -10.52 19.26 3.94
CA THR A 286 -11.93 19.02 3.66
C THR A 286 -12.45 17.95 4.59
N ALA A 287 -13.76 18.01 4.88
CA ALA A 287 -14.40 17.02 5.72
C ALA A 287 -14.35 15.64 5.05
N VAL A 288 -14.11 14.61 5.85
CA VAL A 288 -14.14 13.21 5.42
C VAL A 288 -15.54 12.65 5.69
N PRO A 289 -16.17 11.93 4.74
CA PRO A 289 -17.40 11.21 5.00
C PRO A 289 -17.27 10.32 6.24
N LEU A 290 -18.16 10.50 7.21
CA LEU A 290 -18.21 9.70 8.43
C LEU A 290 -19.49 8.86 8.43
N VAL A 291 -19.32 7.54 8.50
CA VAL A 291 -20.42 6.56 8.46
C VAL A 291 -20.37 5.62 9.66
N THR A 292 -21.49 4.96 9.92
CA THR A 292 -21.60 3.88 10.89
C THR A 292 -21.85 2.56 10.17
N PHE A 293 -21.51 1.46 10.81
CA PHE A 293 -21.88 0.12 10.35
C PHE A 293 -23.02 -0.41 11.21
N GLU A 294 -24.15 -0.73 10.59
CA GLU A 294 -25.30 -1.34 11.27
C GLU A 294 -25.38 -2.83 10.90
N ASP A 295 -25.21 -3.70 11.89
CA ASP A 295 -25.47 -5.13 11.74
C ASP A 295 -26.99 -5.37 11.74
N GLY A 296 -27.52 -5.65 10.55
CA GLY A 296 -28.91 -5.99 10.28
C GLY A 296 -29.09 -7.45 9.90
N GLY A 297 -28.03 -8.27 9.97
CA GLY A 297 -28.04 -9.66 9.55
C GLY A 297 -26.76 -10.09 8.82
N PRO A 298 -26.69 -11.36 8.39
CA PRO A 298 -25.45 -12.00 7.93
C PRO A 298 -24.82 -11.34 6.69
N ASP A 299 -25.62 -10.66 5.86
CA ASP A 299 -25.14 -10.01 4.63
C ASP A 299 -24.81 -8.51 4.82
N SER A 300 -24.98 -7.95 6.02
CA SER A 300 -24.76 -6.51 6.27
C SER A 300 -23.35 -6.06 5.89
N ALA A 301 -22.32 -6.82 6.28
CA ALA A 301 -20.93 -6.49 5.96
C ALA A 301 -20.68 -6.53 4.45
N LEU A 302 -21.22 -7.54 3.75
CA LEU A 302 -21.11 -7.65 2.30
C LEU A 302 -21.81 -6.48 1.59
N HIS A 303 -22.99 -6.06 2.04
CA HIS A 303 -23.69 -4.91 1.48
C HIS A 303 -23.00 -3.58 1.77
N PHE A 304 -22.32 -3.47 2.91
CA PHE A 304 -21.50 -2.31 3.23
C PHE A 304 -20.28 -2.23 2.31
N LEU A 305 -19.56 -3.34 2.12
CA LEU A 305 -18.31 -3.39 1.38
C LEU A 305 -18.50 -3.44 -0.14
N CYS A 306 -19.63 -3.90 -0.65
CA CYS A 306 -19.86 -4.09 -2.08
C CYS A 306 -21.09 -3.34 -2.59
N HIS A 307 -21.06 -2.89 -3.84
CA HIS A 307 -22.24 -2.34 -4.48
C HIS A 307 -23.29 -3.44 -4.68
N HIS A 308 -24.49 -3.25 -4.11
CA HIS A 308 -25.58 -4.23 -4.15
C HIS A 308 -25.23 -5.63 -3.62
N GLY A 309 -24.17 -5.77 -2.81
CA GLY A 309 -23.69 -7.07 -2.32
C GLY A 309 -22.93 -7.91 -3.37
N ASP A 310 -22.55 -7.33 -4.51
CA ASP A 310 -21.79 -7.99 -5.57
C ASP A 310 -20.28 -7.98 -5.24
N ARG A 311 -19.72 -9.14 -4.89
CA ARG A 311 -18.28 -9.30 -4.55
C ARG A 311 -17.33 -8.87 -5.67
N SER A 312 -17.79 -8.80 -6.92
CA SER A 312 -16.97 -8.29 -8.03
C SER A 312 -16.90 -6.75 -8.10
N LYS A 313 -17.66 -6.06 -7.25
CA LYS A 313 -17.78 -4.59 -7.21
C LYS A 313 -17.59 -4.06 -5.79
N PRO A 314 -16.38 -4.19 -5.22
CA PRO A 314 -16.06 -3.60 -3.94
C PRO A 314 -16.20 -2.06 -4.00
N ARG A 315 -16.61 -1.45 -2.88
CA ARG A 315 -16.69 0.00 -2.68
C ARG A 315 -15.38 0.59 -2.16
N TYR A 316 -14.57 -0.25 -1.55
CA TYR A 316 -13.29 0.07 -0.92
C TYR A 316 -12.25 -0.92 -1.41
N ASP A 317 -11.04 -0.45 -1.69
CA ASP A 317 -9.91 -1.30 -2.04
C ASP A 317 -9.09 -1.66 -0.79
N HIS A 318 -9.18 -0.84 0.27
CA HIS A 318 -8.43 -1.05 1.50
C HIS A 318 -9.21 -0.61 2.75
N LEU A 319 -9.24 -1.46 3.78
CA LEU A 319 -9.76 -1.12 5.11
C LEU A 319 -8.62 -0.95 6.11
N VAL A 320 -8.63 0.12 6.90
CA VAL A 320 -7.62 0.39 7.92
C VAL A 320 -8.29 0.50 9.28
N ALA A 321 -7.79 -0.26 10.25
CA ALA A 321 -8.11 -0.12 11.66
C ALA A 321 -6.88 0.45 12.38
N ILE A 322 -7.05 1.53 13.13
CA ILE A 322 -5.99 2.12 13.95
C ILE A 322 -6.51 2.37 15.35
N GLU A 323 -5.93 1.71 16.34
CA GLU A 323 -6.41 1.73 17.72
C GLU A 323 -7.93 1.51 17.81
N ARG A 324 -8.38 0.50 17.07
CA ARG A 324 -9.77 0.07 17.06
C ARG A 324 -9.87 -1.20 17.88
N SER A 325 -10.74 -1.27 18.88
CA SER A 325 -10.95 -2.50 19.64
C SER A 325 -11.35 -3.67 18.74
N GLY A 326 -10.67 -4.81 18.86
CA GLY A 326 -10.96 -6.03 18.12
C GLY A 326 -11.56 -7.12 19.01
N ARG A 327 -12.45 -7.94 18.45
CA ARG A 327 -13.05 -9.07 19.19
C ARG A 327 -12.00 -10.11 19.57
N ALA A 328 -12.09 -10.64 20.78
CA ALA A 328 -11.33 -11.79 21.24
C ALA A 328 -12.01 -13.11 20.81
N GLY A 329 -11.35 -14.24 21.05
CA GLY A 329 -11.81 -15.57 20.61
C GLY A 329 -13.13 -16.05 21.23
N ASP A 330 -13.64 -15.39 22.28
CA ASP A 330 -14.95 -15.66 22.87
C ASP A 330 -16.06 -14.72 22.35
N GLY A 331 -15.73 -13.87 21.37
CA GLY A 331 -16.64 -12.88 20.78
C GLY A 331 -16.90 -11.66 21.66
N ASN A 332 -16.15 -11.46 22.75
CA ASN A 332 -16.14 -10.23 23.55
C ASN A 332 -15.01 -9.28 23.14
N TYR A 333 -15.02 -8.08 23.72
CA TYR A 333 -14.01 -7.05 23.50
C TYR A 333 -13.38 -6.71 24.83
N TYR A 334 -12.06 -6.65 24.90
CA TYR A 334 -11.34 -6.40 26.14
C TYR A 334 -10.34 -5.26 25.99
N ASN A 335 -10.26 -4.37 26.97
CA ASN A 335 -9.12 -3.46 27.08
C ASN A 335 -7.90 -4.18 27.69
N MET A 336 -6.74 -3.54 27.70
CA MET A 336 -5.50 -4.09 28.29
C MET A 336 -5.61 -4.46 29.78
N ARG A 337 -6.61 -3.94 30.49
CA ARG A 337 -6.92 -4.30 31.89
C ARG A 337 -7.75 -5.59 31.98
N GLY A 338 -8.15 -6.20 30.88
CA GLY A 338 -9.00 -7.40 30.81
C GLY A 338 -10.47 -7.12 31.15
N ILE A 339 -10.91 -5.86 31.04
CA ILE A 339 -12.30 -5.47 31.28
C ILE A 339 -13.07 -5.62 29.98
N ASN A 340 -14.23 -6.29 30.04
CA ASN A 340 -15.10 -6.44 28.90
C ASN A 340 -15.79 -5.11 28.56
N ILE A 341 -15.58 -4.63 27.34
CA ILE A 341 -16.10 -3.37 26.80
C ILE A 341 -17.08 -3.56 25.65
N LYS A 342 -17.57 -4.78 25.41
CA LYS A 342 -18.48 -5.13 24.30
C LYS A 342 -19.70 -4.22 24.18
N HIS A 343 -20.22 -3.74 25.31
CA HIS A 343 -21.38 -2.84 25.35
C HIS A 343 -21.10 -1.41 24.80
N LEU A 344 -19.84 -1.09 24.48
CA LEU A 344 -19.40 0.21 23.96
C LEU A 344 -18.92 0.16 22.51
N VAL A 345 -18.89 -1.04 21.91
CA VAL A 345 -18.20 -1.34 20.66
C VAL A 345 -19.19 -1.99 19.69
N ASP A 346 -19.41 -1.36 18.54
CA ASP A 346 -20.15 -1.92 17.43
C ASP A 346 -19.28 -2.94 16.67
N PRO A 347 -19.88 -3.96 16.01
CA PRO A 347 -19.16 -5.08 15.42
C PRO A 347 -18.51 -4.73 14.06
N ILE A 348 -17.76 -3.62 14.00
CA ILE A 348 -17.02 -3.17 12.81
C ILE A 348 -16.02 -4.23 12.33
N ASP A 349 -15.54 -5.11 13.21
CA ASP A 349 -14.67 -6.23 12.86
C ASP A 349 -15.31 -7.19 11.83
N ASP A 350 -16.64 -7.26 11.78
CA ASP A 350 -17.34 -8.09 10.79
C ASP A 350 -17.07 -7.60 9.35
N LEU A 351 -16.72 -6.32 9.16
CA LEU A 351 -16.23 -5.80 7.88
C LEU A 351 -14.86 -6.41 7.53
N PHE A 352 -13.96 -6.56 8.49
CA PHE A 352 -12.63 -7.13 8.26
C PHE A 352 -12.72 -8.63 8.00
N ILE A 353 -13.62 -9.34 8.70
CA ILE A 353 -13.90 -10.76 8.44
C ILE A 353 -14.46 -10.93 7.02
N ALA A 354 -15.45 -10.12 6.64
CA ALA A 354 -16.05 -10.21 5.31
C ALA A 354 -15.05 -9.86 4.19
N ALA A 355 -14.15 -8.89 4.42
CA ALA A 355 -13.15 -8.46 3.45
C ALA A 355 -12.20 -9.59 3.00
N GLN A 356 -11.87 -10.54 3.90
CA GLN A 356 -11.00 -11.68 3.58
C GLN A 356 -11.58 -12.57 2.45
N GLU A 357 -12.90 -12.57 2.29
CA GLU A 357 -13.61 -13.37 1.29
C GLU A 357 -14.01 -12.54 0.04
N ILE A 358 -13.58 -11.28 -0.05
CA ILE A 358 -13.91 -10.37 -1.16
C ILE A 358 -12.61 -10.02 -1.91
N PRO A 359 -12.40 -10.58 -3.11
CA PRO A 359 -11.21 -10.28 -3.91
C PRO A 359 -11.07 -8.78 -4.17
N GLY A 360 -9.87 -8.25 -3.97
CA GLY A 360 -9.54 -6.85 -4.22
C GLY A 360 -9.71 -5.92 -3.01
N ILE A 361 -10.20 -6.40 -1.86
CA ILE A 361 -10.17 -5.64 -0.60
C ILE A 361 -8.98 -6.11 0.23
N SER A 362 -8.07 -5.20 0.56
CA SER A 362 -6.98 -5.44 1.51
C SER A 362 -7.28 -4.84 2.88
N THR A 363 -6.62 -5.31 3.93
CA THR A 363 -6.86 -4.87 5.31
C THR A 363 -5.55 -4.57 6.05
N THR A 364 -5.53 -3.46 6.78
CA THR A 364 -4.44 -3.10 7.70
C THR A 364 -4.99 -2.90 9.10
N GLY A 365 -4.39 -3.55 10.10
CA GLY A 365 -4.52 -3.21 11.52
C GLY A 365 -3.27 -2.50 12.02
N ILE A 366 -3.45 -1.44 12.81
CA ILE A 366 -2.41 -0.70 13.50
C ILE A 366 -2.76 -0.71 14.99
N GLY A 367 -1.86 -1.26 15.81
CA GLY A 367 -2.10 -1.52 17.24
C GLY A 367 -0.82 -1.51 18.07
N ASP A 368 -0.97 -1.40 19.38
CA ASP A 368 0.13 -1.26 20.34
C ASP A 368 0.07 -2.24 21.53
N GLY A 369 -1.02 -3.01 21.66
CA GLY A 369 -1.30 -3.95 22.75
C GLY A 369 -1.69 -5.37 22.32
N GLY A 370 -2.18 -5.57 21.10
CA GLY A 370 -2.56 -6.86 20.52
C GLY A 370 -4.05 -7.22 20.63
N ASN A 371 -4.86 -6.37 21.26
CA ASN A 371 -6.31 -6.46 21.40
C ASN A 371 -7.07 -5.57 20.41
N GLU A 372 -6.35 -4.94 19.49
CA GLU A 372 -6.86 -4.11 18.42
C GLU A 372 -7.20 -4.92 17.17
N LEU A 373 -8.17 -4.45 16.41
CA LEU A 373 -8.64 -5.03 15.17
C LEU A 373 -7.50 -5.15 14.16
N GLY A 374 -7.32 -6.37 13.63
CA GLY A 374 -6.25 -6.74 12.72
C GLY A 374 -5.07 -7.43 13.41
N MET A 375 -4.91 -7.27 14.73
CA MET A 375 -3.86 -7.94 15.51
C MET A 375 -4.11 -9.44 15.68
N GLY A 376 -5.23 -9.99 15.17
CA GLY A 376 -5.43 -11.43 15.08
C GLY A 376 -4.32 -12.16 14.29
N LYS A 377 -3.63 -11.45 13.37
CA LYS A 377 -2.43 -11.97 12.70
C LYS A 377 -1.29 -12.30 13.67
N LEU A 378 -1.27 -11.64 14.84
CA LEU A 378 -0.28 -11.79 15.90
C LEU A 378 -0.82 -12.57 17.10
N LYS A 379 -2.03 -13.16 17.00
CA LYS A 379 -2.76 -13.76 18.14
C LYS A 379 -1.93 -14.69 18.99
N GLU A 380 -1.13 -15.58 18.38
CA GLU A 380 -0.27 -16.52 19.11
C GLU A 380 0.82 -15.80 19.92
N LYS A 381 1.48 -14.79 19.32
CA LYS A 381 2.47 -13.96 20.00
C LYS A 381 1.83 -13.17 21.14
N VAL A 382 0.70 -12.52 20.88
CA VAL A 382 -0.03 -11.75 21.90
C VAL A 382 -0.43 -12.66 23.06
N SER A 383 -1.01 -13.82 22.77
CA SER A 383 -1.45 -14.78 23.78
C SER A 383 -0.32 -15.25 24.70
N THR A 384 0.90 -15.35 24.17
CA THR A 384 2.07 -15.87 24.88
C THR A 384 2.86 -14.78 25.60
N LEU A 385 2.97 -13.60 24.98
CA LEU A 385 3.93 -12.58 25.38
C LEU A 385 3.29 -11.41 26.12
N MET A 386 2.01 -11.10 25.85
CA MET A 386 1.35 -9.94 26.43
C MET A 386 0.63 -10.26 27.74
N PRO A 387 0.59 -9.32 28.70
CA PRO A 387 -0.19 -9.48 29.93
C PRO A 387 -1.66 -9.78 29.61
N LYS A 388 -2.21 -10.85 30.20
CA LYS A 388 -3.58 -11.33 29.91
C LYS A 388 -3.83 -11.65 28.44
N GLY A 389 -2.78 -11.89 27.65
CA GLY A 389 -2.87 -12.14 26.21
C GLY A 389 -3.87 -13.22 25.83
N SER A 390 -3.91 -14.33 26.57
CA SER A 390 -4.86 -15.43 26.33
C SER A 390 -6.34 -15.03 26.41
N LEU A 391 -6.65 -13.93 27.10
CA LEU A 391 -7.99 -13.36 27.19
C LEU A 391 -8.20 -12.25 26.14
N ILE A 392 -7.24 -11.33 26.02
CA ILE A 392 -7.45 -10.07 25.28
C ILE A 392 -7.07 -10.14 23.81
N ALA A 393 -6.28 -11.14 23.39
CA ALA A 393 -5.77 -11.20 22.02
C ALA A 393 -6.93 -11.14 21.02
N CYS A 394 -6.83 -10.19 20.09
CA CYS A 394 -7.77 -10.08 18.99
C CYS A 394 -7.77 -11.38 18.18
N ASP A 395 -8.94 -11.79 17.72
CA ASP A 395 -9.13 -12.98 16.89
C ASP A 395 -9.20 -12.65 15.39
N VAL A 396 -9.47 -11.40 15.04
CA VAL A 396 -9.68 -10.97 13.65
C VAL A 396 -8.36 -10.48 13.05
N PRO A 397 -7.79 -11.21 12.07
CA PRO A 397 -6.56 -10.80 11.43
C PRO A 397 -6.82 -9.75 10.34
N ALA A 398 -5.80 -8.94 10.09
CA ALA A 398 -5.67 -8.12 8.88
C ALA A 398 -4.56 -8.71 7.99
N ASP A 399 -4.55 -8.35 6.71
CA ASP A 399 -3.49 -8.72 5.78
C ASP A 399 -2.14 -8.14 6.24
N PHE A 400 -2.18 -6.92 6.78
CA PHE A 400 -1.04 -6.23 7.37
C PHE A 400 -1.33 -5.82 8.83
N ALA A 401 -0.46 -6.19 9.77
CA ALA A 401 -0.55 -5.86 11.19
C ALA A 401 0.68 -5.03 11.59
N VAL A 402 0.53 -3.70 11.55
CA VAL A 402 1.56 -2.74 11.93
C VAL A 402 1.56 -2.58 13.44
N THR A 403 2.64 -2.97 14.10
CA THR A 403 2.83 -2.74 15.53
C THR A 403 3.62 -1.47 15.77
N ALA A 404 3.14 -0.59 16.64
CA ALA A 404 3.85 0.63 17.04
C ALA A 404 3.77 0.78 18.57
N GLY A 405 4.70 1.48 19.21
CA GLY A 405 4.63 1.74 20.66
C GLY A 405 3.50 2.66 21.10
N VAL A 406 2.89 3.36 20.14
CA VAL A 406 1.63 4.12 20.21
C VAL A 406 1.03 4.06 18.81
N SER A 407 -0.24 3.70 18.66
CA SER A 407 -0.88 3.46 17.36
C SER A 407 -0.88 4.70 16.46
N ASN A 408 -1.04 5.89 17.04
CA ASN A 408 -0.89 7.17 16.35
C ASN A 408 0.42 7.27 15.54
N TRP A 409 1.53 6.79 16.11
CA TRP A 409 2.82 6.79 15.42
C TRP A 409 2.80 5.90 14.17
N GLY A 410 2.13 4.75 14.25
CA GLY A 410 1.87 3.89 13.09
C GLY A 410 1.11 4.63 11.98
N GLY A 411 0.07 5.39 12.34
CA GLY A 411 -0.65 6.26 11.39
C GLY A 411 0.24 7.32 10.73
N TYR A 412 1.09 7.98 11.52
CA TYR A 412 2.06 8.98 11.01
C TYR A 412 3.07 8.34 10.05
N ALA A 413 3.59 7.16 10.40
CA ALA A 413 4.53 6.42 9.57
C ALA A 413 3.89 5.93 8.26
N VAL A 414 2.60 5.56 8.26
CA VAL A 414 1.87 5.26 7.02
C VAL A 414 1.77 6.51 6.14
N ALA A 415 1.43 7.68 6.69
CA ALA A 415 1.40 8.92 5.94
C ALA A 415 2.78 9.26 5.32
N CYS A 416 3.85 9.13 6.10
CA CYS A 416 5.22 9.30 5.63
C CYS A 416 5.63 8.27 4.57
N GLY A 417 5.26 7.00 4.75
CA GLY A 417 5.55 5.93 3.80
C GLY A 417 4.84 6.10 2.46
N LEU A 418 3.58 6.55 2.49
CA LEU A 418 2.83 6.91 1.28
C LEU A 418 3.48 8.06 0.51
N TYR A 419 3.97 9.09 1.21
CA TYR A 419 4.76 10.16 0.60
C TYR A 419 6.05 9.65 -0.06
N LEU A 420 6.81 8.79 0.63
CA LEU A 420 8.04 8.20 0.11
C LEU A 420 7.79 7.36 -1.15
N LEU A 421 6.70 6.60 -1.17
CA LEU A 421 6.28 5.83 -2.35
C LEU A 421 5.83 6.75 -3.49
N HIS A 422 5.07 7.81 -3.21
CA HIS A 422 4.62 8.73 -4.25
C HIS A 422 5.72 9.62 -4.82
N THR A 423 6.84 9.76 -4.09
CA THR A 423 8.05 10.44 -4.57
C THR A 423 9.12 9.46 -5.07
N CYS A 424 8.83 8.16 -5.11
CA CYS A 424 9.70 7.12 -5.65
C CYS A 424 9.43 6.91 -7.15
N PRO A 425 10.35 7.28 -8.07
CA PRO A 425 10.10 7.18 -9.51
C PRO A 425 9.84 5.74 -9.98
N ALA A 426 10.52 4.76 -9.38
CA ALA A 426 10.32 3.34 -9.71
C ALA A 426 8.91 2.87 -9.36
N HIS A 427 8.39 3.29 -8.19
CA HIS A 427 7.05 2.94 -7.74
C HIS A 427 5.98 3.68 -8.56
N GLN A 428 6.14 4.99 -8.79
CA GLN A 428 5.23 5.78 -9.62
C GLN A 428 5.11 5.21 -11.03
N ARG A 429 6.24 4.83 -11.63
CA ARG A 429 6.26 4.12 -12.92
C ARG A 429 5.44 2.84 -12.90
N TYR A 430 5.54 2.06 -11.83
CA TYR A 430 4.78 0.82 -11.67
C TYR A 430 3.29 1.09 -11.52
N LEU A 431 2.88 2.05 -10.68
CA LEU A 431 1.47 2.43 -10.49
C LEU A 431 0.80 2.90 -11.79
N ARG A 432 1.50 3.70 -12.61
CA ARG A 432 0.98 4.14 -13.92
C ARG A 432 0.98 3.06 -14.99
N ARG A 433 1.61 1.91 -14.72
CA ARG A 433 1.76 0.78 -15.66
C ARG A 433 2.36 1.20 -17.02
N GLY A 434 3.34 2.10 -17.03
CA GLY A 434 3.78 2.77 -18.26
C GLY A 434 5.28 3.07 -18.36
N LEU A 435 5.78 3.15 -19.60
CA LEU A 435 7.14 3.59 -19.94
C LEU A 435 7.19 5.11 -20.16
N GLY A 436 8.33 5.73 -19.86
CA GLY A 436 8.59 7.15 -20.15
C GLY A 436 9.30 7.88 -19.00
N ALA A 437 10.09 8.90 -19.36
CA ALA A 437 10.70 9.84 -18.42
C ALA A 437 9.61 10.66 -17.72
N GLU A 438 9.66 10.75 -16.40
CA GLU A 438 8.81 11.67 -15.67
C GLU A 438 9.31 13.10 -15.87
N GLN A 439 8.38 14.00 -16.19
CA GLN A 439 8.39 15.28 -15.49
C GLN A 439 7.95 14.92 -14.07
N GLY A 440 8.85 14.99 -13.07
CA GLY A 440 8.50 14.66 -11.68
C GLY A 440 7.22 15.39 -11.25
N ALA A 441 6.56 14.91 -10.19
CA ALA A 441 5.30 15.49 -9.70
C ALA A 441 5.36 17.03 -9.78
N PRO A 442 4.37 17.69 -10.43
CA PRO A 442 4.36 19.14 -10.59
C PRO A 442 4.68 19.80 -9.24
N ARG A 443 5.48 20.88 -9.24
CA ARG A 443 5.95 21.51 -7.99
C ARG A 443 4.82 21.78 -7.00
N ASP A 444 3.66 22.20 -7.50
CA ASP A 444 2.48 22.46 -6.70
C ASP A 444 1.95 21.19 -6.01
N GLN A 445 1.97 20.05 -6.70
CA GLN A 445 1.55 18.75 -6.14
C GLN A 445 2.55 18.24 -5.11
N LEU A 446 3.86 18.38 -5.35
CA LEU A 446 4.88 18.01 -4.37
C LEU A 446 4.79 18.90 -3.10
N GLN A 447 4.54 20.19 -3.29
CA GLN A 447 4.30 21.13 -2.19
C GLN A 447 3.04 20.74 -1.42
N ASP A 448 1.99 20.31 -2.12
CA ASP A 448 0.76 19.81 -1.53
C ASP A 448 1.02 18.59 -0.64
N TRP A 449 1.65 17.55 -1.18
CA TRP A 449 1.97 16.34 -0.42
C TRP A 449 2.86 16.64 0.80
N THR A 450 3.86 17.50 0.61
CA THR A 450 4.76 17.92 1.70
C THR A 450 3.99 18.65 2.80
N ALA A 451 3.06 19.55 2.43
CA ALA A 451 2.23 20.29 3.38
C ALA A 451 1.22 19.39 4.10
N ASN A 452 0.95 18.17 3.60
CA ASN A 452 0.02 17.20 4.19
C ASN A 452 0.71 16.07 4.96
N LEU A 453 2.03 16.09 5.10
CA LEU A 453 2.74 15.27 6.07
C LEU A 453 2.27 15.60 7.52
N PRO A 454 2.39 14.64 8.45
CA PRO A 454 2.20 14.91 9.88
C PRO A 454 3.21 15.98 10.34
N SER A 455 2.82 16.84 11.27
CA SER A 455 3.73 17.84 11.84
C SER A 455 3.43 18.02 13.33
N VAL A 456 4.41 18.50 14.09
CA VAL A 456 4.24 18.70 15.54
C VAL A 456 3.06 19.64 15.81
N GLU A 457 2.92 20.70 15.02
CA GLU A 457 1.85 21.69 15.16
C GLU A 457 0.46 21.10 14.87
N LYS A 458 0.35 20.26 13.83
CA LYS A 458 -0.91 19.60 13.49
C LYS A 458 -1.33 18.59 14.57
N GLU A 459 -0.39 17.77 15.02
CA GLU A 459 -0.68 16.77 16.05
C GLU A 459 -0.95 17.41 17.42
N GLU A 460 -0.27 18.51 17.73
CA GLU A 460 -0.58 19.31 18.93
C GLU A 460 -2.00 19.88 18.83
N SER A 461 -2.39 20.41 17.67
CA SER A 461 -3.74 20.92 17.44
C SER A 461 -4.80 19.83 17.62
N ILE A 462 -4.61 18.64 17.03
CA ILE A 462 -5.58 17.55 17.15
C ILE A 462 -5.65 17.05 18.59
N LEU A 463 -4.52 16.79 19.25
CA LEU A 463 -4.54 16.32 20.63
C LEU A 463 -5.18 17.35 21.57
N SER A 464 -4.92 18.64 21.37
CA SER A 464 -5.59 19.71 22.11
C SER A 464 -7.11 19.70 21.90
N THR A 465 -7.57 19.45 20.67
CA THR A 465 -9.00 19.24 20.37
C THR A 465 -9.57 18.06 21.15
N LEU A 466 -8.91 16.90 21.14
CA LEU A 466 -9.38 15.72 21.88
C LEU A 466 -9.52 16.00 23.38
N VAL A 467 -8.51 16.64 23.96
CA VAL A 467 -8.51 17.05 25.38
C VAL A 467 -9.64 18.06 25.66
N SER A 468 -9.89 19.01 24.76
CA SER A 468 -10.98 19.97 24.90
C SER A 468 -12.37 19.31 24.87
N PHE A 469 -12.48 18.18 24.17
CA PHE A 469 -13.70 17.38 24.08
C PHE A 469 -13.83 16.33 25.19
N GLY A 470 -12.89 16.31 26.15
CA GLY A 470 -12.97 15.42 27.30
C GLY A 470 -12.38 14.03 27.08
N ILE A 471 -11.73 13.78 25.94
CA ILE A 471 -11.07 12.51 25.60
C ILE A 471 -9.75 12.39 26.37
N ARG A 472 -9.48 11.22 26.93
CA ARG A 472 -8.45 11.01 27.95
C ARG A 472 -7.35 10.09 27.46
N SER A 473 -6.19 10.20 28.08
CA SER A 473 -5.13 9.22 27.89
C SER A 473 -5.55 7.83 28.33
N GLY A 474 -5.38 6.83 27.46
CA GLY A 474 -5.80 5.45 27.68
C GLY A 474 -5.25 4.78 28.93
N LYS A 475 -3.97 5.06 29.20
CA LYS A 475 -3.23 4.47 30.31
C LYS A 475 -3.55 5.11 31.66
N THR A 476 -3.60 6.44 31.72
CA THR A 476 -3.67 7.21 32.98
C THR A 476 -5.07 7.72 33.30
N GLY A 477 -5.92 7.92 32.29
CA GLY A 477 -7.22 8.59 32.43
C GLY A 477 -7.15 10.11 32.59
N ASN A 478 -5.96 10.72 32.50
CA ASN A 478 -5.85 12.17 32.65
C ASN A 478 -6.42 12.90 31.43
N LEU A 479 -6.94 14.10 31.68
CA LEU A 479 -7.31 15.07 30.65
C LEU A 479 -6.13 16.02 30.46
N ALA A 480 -5.14 15.59 29.69
CA ALA A 480 -3.90 16.32 29.49
C ALA A 480 -3.35 16.07 28.08
N MET A 481 -2.39 16.90 27.66
CA MET A 481 -1.63 16.72 26.42
C MET A 481 -0.71 15.50 26.52
N GLU A 482 -1.30 14.32 26.56
CA GLU A 482 -0.63 13.04 26.68
C GLU A 482 -1.41 11.96 25.92
N VAL A 483 -0.68 11.03 25.34
CA VAL A 483 -1.24 9.82 24.73
C VAL A 483 -0.59 8.66 25.43
N ASP A 484 -1.41 7.73 25.90
CA ASP A 484 -0.88 6.48 26.44
C ASP A 484 0.07 6.59 27.64
N GLY A 485 -0.14 7.65 28.43
CA GLY A 485 0.67 8.00 29.60
C GLY A 485 2.03 8.60 29.27
N LEU A 486 2.23 9.02 28.02
CA LEU A 486 3.42 9.71 27.53
C LEU A 486 3.04 11.15 27.18
N THR A 487 3.81 12.13 27.67
CA THR A 487 3.53 13.54 27.43
C THR A 487 3.79 13.92 25.97
N PHE A 488 2.96 14.79 25.40
CA PHE A 488 3.10 15.24 24.02
C PHE A 488 4.52 15.77 23.73
N HIS A 489 5.00 16.68 24.57
CA HIS A 489 6.40 17.09 24.61
C HIS A 489 7.14 16.41 25.77
N PRO A 490 8.38 15.95 25.55
CA PRO A 490 9.06 15.87 24.25
C PRO A 490 8.66 14.62 23.43
N THR A 491 7.97 13.64 24.01
CA THR A 491 7.92 12.26 23.49
C THR A 491 7.26 12.15 22.11
N HIS A 492 6.00 12.55 21.96
CA HIS A 492 5.32 12.42 20.67
C HIS A 492 5.89 13.40 19.63
N SER A 493 6.25 14.61 20.06
CA SER A 493 6.87 15.61 19.17
C SER A 493 8.22 15.17 18.60
N ASP A 494 9.02 14.43 19.38
CA ASP A 494 10.31 13.90 18.94
C ASP A 494 10.12 12.81 17.87
N ILE A 495 9.19 11.87 18.12
CA ILE A 495 8.86 10.83 17.14
C ILE A 495 8.42 11.44 15.81
N ILE A 496 7.51 12.43 15.82
CA ILE A 496 7.07 13.12 14.60
C ILE A 496 8.25 13.77 13.87
N SER A 497 9.12 14.46 14.62
CA SER A 497 10.31 15.13 14.06
C SER A 497 11.26 14.15 13.38
N ARG A 498 11.52 13.00 14.02
CA ARG A 498 12.40 11.94 13.49
C ARG A 498 11.80 11.22 12.29
N LEU A 499 10.47 10.97 12.29
CA LEU A 499 9.77 10.45 11.12
C LEU A 499 9.89 11.42 9.93
N LEU A 500 9.76 12.73 10.18
CA LEU A 500 9.92 13.76 9.15
C LEU A 500 11.35 13.87 8.63
N GLU A 501 12.35 13.76 9.51
CA GLU A 501 13.77 13.73 9.10
C GLU A 501 14.03 12.57 8.13
N VAL A 502 13.59 11.36 8.49
CA VAL A 502 13.68 10.19 7.62
C VAL A 502 12.91 10.40 6.33
N THR A 503 11.78 11.09 6.33
CA THR A 503 10.90 11.27 5.16
C THR A 503 11.40 12.33 4.18
N ARG A 504 11.89 13.48 4.68
CA ARG A 504 12.36 14.61 3.88
C ARG A 504 13.85 14.48 3.51
N GLY A 505 14.61 13.76 4.32
CA GLY A 505 16.05 13.57 4.19
C GLY A 505 16.80 14.74 4.83
N SER A 506 18.03 14.50 5.28
CA SER A 506 18.83 15.39 6.12
C SER A 506 19.23 16.75 5.52
N ASN A 507 18.61 17.19 4.42
CA ASN A 507 18.87 18.47 3.75
C ASN A 507 17.83 19.57 4.09
N TYR A 508 16.96 19.34 5.07
CA TYR A 508 15.97 20.32 5.55
C TYR A 508 16.05 20.48 7.08
N CYS A 509 17.22 20.83 7.60
CA CYS A 509 17.39 21.46 8.91
C CYS A 509 17.94 22.87 8.72
#